data_AF-A0A1F8D2B4-F1
#
_entry.id   AF-A0A1F8D2B4-F1
#
_cell.length_a   1.000
_cell.length_b   1.000
_cell.length_c   1.000
_cell.angle_alpha   90.00
_cell.angle_beta   90.00
_cell.angle_gamma   90.00
#
_symmetry.space_group_name_H-M   'P 1'
#
loop_
_entity.id
_entity.type
_entity.pdbx_description
1 polymer ?
#
loop_
_entity_poly.entity_id
_entity_poly.type
_entity_poly.pdbx_seq_one_letter_code
_entity_poly.pdbx_strand_id
1 'polypeptide(L)'
;MTKIRIFSKAETLALAVIFVILVSVFVPNIMASLRRSRDQVRRDDLGVMVHFVDEYFVDLGVFPPSSSDGKIMDCLKPGDAPYKDKKGQWVIDAIPCEWGKDAFLNLITGKTYISTLPRDPDWQEGVEYYYLSDGARYQLFAAMEGEDEAEVDSRIVDKNYPCGNRVCNVGRTYGCEIPKTLQECEEEAAALLKK
;
A
#
# COMPACT_ATOMS: atom_id res chain seq x y z
N MET A 1 -23.82 -11.51 56.57
CA MET A 1 -23.98 -10.50 55.49
C MET A 1 -23.04 -9.34 55.76
N THR A 2 -21.91 -9.28 55.07
CA THR A 2 -20.86 -8.30 55.28
C THR A 2 -21.24 -6.99 54.60
N LYS A 3 -21.34 -5.90 55.36
CA LYS A 3 -21.69 -4.57 54.86
C LYS A 3 -20.57 -4.08 53.92
N ILE A 4 -20.82 -4.04 52.61
CA ILE A 4 -19.91 -3.41 51.66
C ILE A 4 -19.89 -1.91 52.01
N ARG A 5 -18.75 -1.42 52.50
CA ARG A 5 -18.58 0.01 52.76
C ARG A 5 -18.46 0.72 51.42
N ILE A 6 -19.47 1.50 51.07
CA ILE A 6 -19.42 2.41 49.94
C ILE A 6 -18.38 3.49 50.28
N PHE A 7 -17.43 3.73 49.37
CA PHE A 7 -16.30 4.64 49.54
C PHE A 7 -16.73 6.04 50.01
N SER A 8 -15.89 6.66 50.85
CA SER A 8 -16.06 8.06 51.25
C SER A 8 -15.90 8.99 50.04
N LYS A 9 -16.59 10.14 50.05
CA LYS A 9 -16.46 11.17 48.98
C LYS A 9 -15.00 11.59 48.75
N ALA A 10 -14.18 11.61 49.81
CA ALA A 10 -12.76 11.95 49.71
C ALA A 10 -11.91 10.83 49.10
N GLU A 11 -12.25 9.56 49.37
CA GLU A 11 -11.55 8.39 48.81
C GLU A 11 -11.86 8.26 47.31
N THR A 12 -13.13 8.43 46.93
CA THR A 12 -13.52 8.45 45.51
C THR A 12 -12.84 9.58 44.75
N LEU A 13 -12.68 10.76 45.36
CA LEU A 13 -11.95 11.88 44.76
C LEU A 13 -10.47 11.54 44.56
N ALA A 14 -9.80 10.97 45.57
CA ALA A 14 -8.40 10.59 45.47
C ALA A 14 -8.17 9.51 44.38
N LEU A 15 -9.02 8.49 44.33
CA LEU A 15 -8.96 7.46 43.29
C LEU A 15 -9.19 8.03 41.89
N ALA A 16 -10.15 8.95 41.73
CA ALA A 16 -10.41 9.61 40.46
C ALA A 16 -9.19 10.42 39.98
N VAL A 17 -8.52 11.15 40.87
CA VAL A 17 -7.30 11.92 40.53
C VAL A 17 -6.19 11.00 40.05
N ILE A 18 -5.92 9.89 40.76
CA ILE A 18 -4.89 8.92 40.35
C ILE A 18 -5.25 8.32 38.98
N PHE A 19 -6.50 7.96 38.76
CA PHE A 19 -6.94 7.38 37.50
C PHE A 19 -6.80 8.36 36.32
N VAL A 20 -7.13 9.63 36.52
CA VAL A 20 -6.95 10.68 35.51
C VAL A 20 -5.47 10.84 35.13
N ILE A 21 -4.57 10.83 36.12
CA ILE A 21 -3.12 10.91 35.87
C ILE A 21 -2.62 9.66 35.11
N LEU A 22 -3.11 8.47 35.44
CA LEU A 22 -2.73 7.26 34.71
C LEU A 22 -3.22 7.28 33.27
N VAL A 23 -4.49 7.63 33.06
CA VAL A 23 -5.09 7.69 31.71
C VAL A 23 -4.40 8.72 30.84
N SER A 24 -4.03 9.88 31.39
CA SER A 24 -3.37 10.95 30.62
C SER A 24 -2.00 10.55 30.07
N VAL A 25 -1.25 9.71 30.80
CA VAL A 25 0.04 9.18 30.33
C VAL A 25 -0.16 7.97 29.42
N PHE A 26 -1.15 7.12 29.70
CA PHE A 26 -1.31 5.85 29.01
C PHE A 26 -1.90 5.98 27.61
N VAL A 27 -2.93 6.82 27.42
CA VAL A 27 -3.65 6.94 26.14
C VAL A 27 -2.75 7.42 24.99
N PRO A 28 -1.94 8.49 25.15
CA PRO A 28 -1.04 8.94 24.07
C PRO A 28 -0.04 7.87 23.65
N ASN A 29 0.46 7.09 24.61
CA ASN A 29 1.40 5.99 24.34
C ASN A 29 0.74 4.86 23.54
N ILE A 30 -0.50 4.49 23.86
CA ILE A 30 -1.24 3.50 23.07
C ILE A 30 -1.48 4.03 21.65
N MET A 31 -1.94 5.28 21.50
CA MET A 31 -2.19 5.85 20.18
C MET A 31 -0.93 5.85 19.31
N ALA A 32 0.21 6.29 19.88
CA ALA A 32 1.50 6.23 19.19
C ALA A 32 1.92 4.79 18.86
N SER A 33 1.68 3.83 19.74
CA SER A 33 1.98 2.42 19.49
C SER A 33 1.12 1.83 18.38
N LEU A 34 -0.17 2.17 18.33
CA LEU A 34 -1.08 1.72 17.28
C LEU A 34 -0.72 2.32 15.92
N ARG A 35 -0.38 3.62 15.89
CA ARG A 35 0.15 4.31 14.70
C ARG A 35 1.35 3.55 14.11
N ARG A 36 2.38 3.33 14.94
CA ARG A 36 3.59 2.62 14.52
C ARG A 36 3.30 1.19 14.06
N SER A 37 2.33 0.50 14.69
CA SER A 37 1.92 -0.83 14.27
C SER A 37 1.31 -0.83 12.88
N ARG A 38 0.49 0.16 12.52
CA ARG A 38 -0.11 0.27 11.18
C ARG A 38 0.93 0.64 10.13
N ASP A 39 1.83 1.58 10.45
CA ASP A 39 2.94 1.93 9.55
C ASP A 39 3.91 0.75 9.33
N GLN A 40 4.09 -0.11 10.33
CA GLN A 40 4.84 -1.36 10.16
C GLN A 40 4.15 -2.30 9.15
N VAL A 41 2.83 -2.47 9.24
CA VAL A 41 2.07 -3.28 8.27
C VAL A 41 2.22 -2.71 6.85
N ARG A 42 2.13 -1.39 6.68
CA ARG A 42 2.34 -0.74 5.36
C ARG A 42 3.74 -1.01 4.80
N ARG A 43 4.78 -0.96 5.65
CA ARG A 43 6.15 -1.29 5.23
C ARG A 43 6.29 -2.75 4.81
N ASP A 44 5.71 -3.66 5.58
CA ASP A 44 5.75 -5.09 5.29
C ASP A 44 4.99 -5.39 3.98
N ASP A 45 3.81 -4.79 3.81
CA ASP A 45 2.99 -4.91 2.59
C ASP A 45 3.74 -4.40 1.35
N LEU A 46 4.40 -3.23 1.43
CA LEU A 46 5.26 -2.73 0.34
C LEU A 46 6.38 -3.71 0.00
N GLY A 47 7.04 -4.29 1.02
CA GLY A 47 8.10 -5.28 0.81
C GLY A 47 7.61 -6.57 0.16
N VAL A 48 6.45 -7.07 0.59
CA VAL A 48 5.78 -8.23 0.00
C VAL A 48 5.39 -7.96 -1.46
N MET A 49 4.86 -6.78 -1.76
CA MET A 49 4.48 -6.41 -3.12
C MET A 49 5.68 -6.27 -4.05
N VAL A 50 6.77 -5.66 -3.58
CA VAL A 50 8.03 -5.61 -4.35
C VAL A 50 8.47 -7.02 -4.75
N HIS A 51 8.46 -7.97 -3.80
CA HIS A 51 8.84 -9.35 -4.08
C HIS A 51 8.00 -9.99 -5.21
N PHE A 52 6.67 -9.86 -5.15
CA PHE A 52 5.79 -10.48 -6.14
C PHE A 52 5.78 -9.77 -7.49
N VAL A 53 5.92 -8.45 -7.51
CA VAL A 53 6.06 -7.67 -8.75
C VAL A 53 7.38 -8.00 -9.45
N ASP A 54 8.46 -8.20 -8.69
CA ASP A 54 9.74 -8.65 -9.24
C ASP A 54 9.66 -10.11 -9.76
N GLU A 55 8.96 -11.01 -9.05
CA GLU A 55 8.71 -12.37 -9.53
C GLU A 55 7.90 -12.38 -10.83
N TYR A 56 6.89 -11.50 -10.93
CA TYR A 56 6.12 -11.30 -12.16
C TYR A 56 7.02 -10.89 -13.33
N PHE A 57 7.95 -9.96 -13.10
CA PHE A 57 8.90 -9.52 -14.11
C PHE A 57 9.88 -10.65 -14.51
N VAL A 58 10.31 -11.49 -13.57
CA VAL A 58 11.16 -12.65 -13.88
C VAL A 58 10.44 -13.62 -14.82
N ASP A 59 9.14 -13.84 -14.63
CA ASP A 59 8.36 -14.78 -15.43
C ASP A 59 7.96 -14.21 -16.81
N LEU A 60 7.69 -12.90 -16.91
CA LEU A 60 7.10 -12.29 -18.11
C LEU A 60 8.01 -11.29 -18.83
N GLY A 61 9.11 -10.87 -18.20
CA GLY A 61 10.04 -9.87 -18.72
C GLY A 61 9.48 -8.44 -18.77
N VAL A 62 8.29 -8.22 -18.21
CA VAL A 62 7.61 -6.92 -18.13
C VAL A 62 6.87 -6.81 -16.80
N PHE A 63 6.82 -5.62 -16.22
CA PHE A 63 6.00 -5.34 -15.05
C PHE A 63 4.52 -5.24 -15.44
N PRO A 64 3.58 -5.58 -14.54
CA PRO A 64 2.19 -5.44 -14.86
C PRO A 64 1.87 -3.95 -15.09
N PRO A 65 1.03 -3.62 -16.08
CA PRO A 65 0.64 -2.24 -16.33
C PRO A 65 -0.13 -1.67 -15.14
N SER A 66 -0.14 -0.35 -15.01
CA SER A 66 -0.97 0.34 -14.02
C SER A 66 -2.20 0.97 -14.68
N SER A 67 -3.30 1.03 -13.93
CA SER A 67 -4.47 1.81 -14.29
C SER A 67 -4.25 3.31 -14.01
N SER A 68 -5.12 4.17 -14.52
CA SER A 68 -5.05 5.62 -14.28
C SER A 68 -5.26 6.00 -12.80
N ASP A 69 -5.99 5.17 -12.05
CA ASP A 69 -6.22 5.28 -10.61
C ASP A 69 -5.13 4.59 -9.77
N GLY A 70 -4.06 4.10 -10.40
CA GLY A 70 -2.89 3.55 -9.72
C GLY A 70 -3.10 2.16 -9.11
N LYS A 71 -3.88 1.32 -9.77
CA LYS A 71 -4.04 -0.10 -9.45
C LYS A 71 -3.27 -0.96 -10.45
N ILE A 72 -3.02 -2.20 -10.09
CA ILE A 72 -2.38 -3.18 -10.96
C ILE A 72 -3.41 -3.66 -11.99
N MET A 73 -3.06 -3.64 -13.29
CA MET A 73 -3.92 -4.10 -14.38
C MET A 73 -3.62 -5.56 -14.75
N ASP A 74 -3.97 -6.48 -13.86
CA ASP A 74 -3.69 -7.92 -14.05
C ASP A 74 -4.79 -8.83 -13.47
N CYS A 75 -6.02 -8.31 -13.37
CA CYS A 75 -7.18 -9.06 -12.90
C CYS A 75 -8.18 -9.30 -14.03
N LEU A 76 -9.09 -10.26 -13.85
CA LEU A 76 -10.16 -10.58 -14.79
C LEU A 76 -11.52 -10.35 -14.15
N LYS A 77 -12.52 -10.01 -14.97
CA LYS A 77 -13.90 -9.96 -14.47
C LYS A 77 -14.35 -11.38 -14.09
N PRO A 78 -15.23 -11.52 -13.09
CA PRO A 78 -15.77 -12.82 -12.73
C PRO A 78 -16.42 -13.53 -13.92
N GLY A 79 -15.92 -14.73 -14.26
CA GLY A 79 -16.40 -15.53 -15.38
C GLY A 79 -15.65 -15.33 -16.70
N ASP A 80 -14.76 -14.34 -16.78
CA ASP A 80 -13.87 -14.17 -17.92
C ASP A 80 -12.63 -15.06 -17.78
N ALA A 81 -12.09 -15.48 -18.92
CA ALA A 81 -10.84 -16.22 -19.02
C ALA A 81 -10.05 -15.72 -20.23
N PRO A 82 -8.71 -15.78 -20.19
CA PRO A 82 -7.89 -15.51 -21.35
C PRO A 82 -8.30 -16.43 -22.51
N TYR A 83 -8.42 -15.87 -23.71
CA TYR A 83 -8.78 -16.63 -24.90
C TYR A 83 -7.80 -16.34 -26.02
N LYS A 84 -7.82 -17.18 -27.07
CA LYS A 84 -7.03 -16.93 -28.28
C LYS A 84 -7.90 -16.30 -29.34
N ASP A 85 -7.41 -15.24 -29.98
CA ASP A 85 -8.07 -14.63 -31.12
C ASP A 85 -8.04 -15.55 -32.35
N LYS A 86 -8.63 -15.08 -33.46
CA LYS A 86 -8.64 -15.82 -34.74
C LYS A 86 -7.25 -16.07 -35.33
N LYS A 87 -6.22 -15.39 -34.83
CA LYS A 87 -4.81 -15.54 -35.23
C LYS A 87 -4.03 -16.43 -34.24
N GLY A 88 -4.67 -16.96 -33.20
CA GLY A 88 -4.05 -17.79 -32.18
C GLY A 88 -3.27 -17.01 -31.12
N GLN A 89 -3.39 -15.67 -31.09
CA GLN A 89 -2.75 -14.82 -30.10
C GLN A 89 -3.60 -14.75 -28.84
N TRP A 90 -2.97 -14.83 -27.66
CA TRP A 90 -3.67 -14.64 -26.40
C TRP A 90 -4.19 -13.21 -26.30
N VAL A 91 -5.48 -13.08 -25.98
CA VAL A 91 -6.15 -11.83 -25.67
C VAL A 91 -6.57 -11.90 -24.20
N ILE A 92 -6.19 -10.87 -23.46
CA ILE A 92 -6.42 -10.76 -22.02
C ILE A 92 -7.14 -9.43 -21.80
N ASP A 93 -8.42 -9.51 -21.45
CA ASP A 93 -9.23 -8.34 -21.12
C ASP A 93 -9.02 -7.96 -19.64
N ALA A 94 -7.77 -7.58 -19.33
CA ALA A 94 -7.36 -7.25 -17.98
C ALA A 94 -8.10 -6.02 -17.43
N ILE A 95 -8.53 -6.11 -16.18
CA ILE A 95 -9.13 -5.04 -15.40
C ILE A 95 -8.23 -4.66 -14.22
N PRO A 96 -8.43 -3.47 -13.62
CA PRO A 96 -7.74 -3.11 -12.39
C PRO A 96 -8.05 -4.09 -11.26
N CYS A 97 -7.04 -4.52 -10.53
CA CYS A 97 -7.16 -5.34 -9.33
C CYS A 97 -7.50 -4.49 -8.10
N GLU A 98 -8.44 -4.96 -7.30
CA GLU A 98 -8.84 -4.35 -6.05
C GLU A 98 -7.95 -4.80 -4.88
N TRP A 99 -7.30 -3.83 -4.23
CA TRP A 99 -6.51 -4.04 -3.01
C TRP A 99 -7.34 -4.75 -1.93
N GLY A 100 -6.74 -5.74 -1.26
CA GLY A 100 -7.41 -6.49 -0.20
C GLY A 100 -8.50 -7.46 -0.63
N LYS A 101 -8.73 -7.64 -1.94
CA LYS A 101 -9.79 -8.53 -2.46
C LYS A 101 -9.25 -9.49 -3.48
N ASP A 102 -8.57 -8.98 -4.50
CA ASP A 102 -8.18 -9.78 -5.65
C ASP A 102 -6.84 -10.48 -5.43
N ALA A 103 -6.65 -11.63 -6.09
CA ALA A 103 -5.38 -12.32 -6.17
C ALA A 103 -4.50 -11.67 -7.26
N PHE A 104 -3.19 -11.74 -7.09
CA PHE A 104 -2.24 -11.36 -8.13
C PHE A 104 -1.61 -12.62 -8.72
N LEU A 105 -1.85 -12.85 -10.00
CA LEU A 105 -1.52 -14.11 -10.67
C LEU A 105 -1.22 -13.88 -12.14
N ASN A 106 -0.34 -14.70 -12.70
CA ASN A 106 -0.06 -14.68 -14.12
C ASN A 106 -1.29 -15.18 -14.89
N LEU A 107 -1.98 -14.27 -15.59
CA LEU A 107 -3.21 -14.61 -16.31
C LEU A 107 -2.99 -15.65 -17.43
N ILE A 108 -1.78 -15.78 -17.98
CA ILE A 108 -1.48 -16.74 -19.06
C ILE A 108 -1.22 -18.14 -18.49
N THR A 109 -0.43 -18.24 -17.42
CA THR A 109 0.00 -19.53 -16.87
C THR A 109 -0.88 -20.02 -15.72
N GLY A 110 -1.67 -19.14 -15.12
CA GLY A 110 -2.44 -19.39 -13.91
C GLY A 110 -1.61 -19.45 -12.63
N LYS A 111 -0.31 -19.12 -12.67
CA LYS A 111 0.55 -19.10 -11.49
C LYS A 111 0.11 -17.96 -10.55
N THR A 112 -0.27 -18.31 -9.32
CA THR A 112 -0.59 -17.33 -8.28
C THR A 112 0.68 -16.86 -7.59
N TYR A 113 0.94 -15.55 -7.61
CA TYR A 113 2.03 -14.94 -6.83
C TYR A 113 1.55 -14.67 -5.40
N ILE A 114 0.40 -14.01 -5.26
CA ILE A 114 -0.27 -13.82 -3.96
C ILE A 114 -1.77 -14.04 -4.08
N SER A 115 -2.35 -14.76 -3.12
CA SER A 115 -3.78 -15.12 -3.13
C SER A 115 -4.70 -13.93 -2.88
N THR A 116 -4.19 -12.88 -2.24
CA THR A 116 -4.95 -11.67 -1.93
C THR A 116 -3.97 -10.52 -1.82
N LEU A 117 -4.15 -9.49 -2.63
CA LEU A 117 -3.38 -8.26 -2.53
C LEU A 117 -3.51 -7.67 -1.12
N PRO A 118 -2.44 -7.06 -0.59
CA PRO A 118 -2.50 -6.42 0.71
C PRO A 118 -3.52 -5.27 0.70
N ARG A 119 -3.98 -4.93 1.90
CA ARG A 119 -4.97 -3.88 2.12
C ARG A 119 -4.46 -2.95 3.19
N ASP A 120 -4.50 -1.65 2.93
CA ASP A 120 -4.08 -0.67 3.93
C ASP A 120 -4.85 -0.86 5.25
N PRO A 121 -4.21 -0.76 6.43
CA PRO A 121 -4.88 -0.87 7.72
C PRO A 121 -6.09 0.07 7.88
N ASP A 122 -6.04 1.24 7.27
CA ASP A 122 -7.07 2.28 7.32
C ASP A 122 -7.96 2.29 6.06
N TRP A 123 -8.07 1.17 5.34
CA TRP A 123 -8.91 1.05 4.13
C TRP A 123 -10.37 1.46 4.34
N GLN A 124 -10.91 1.28 5.55
CA GLN A 124 -12.28 1.70 5.89
C GLN A 124 -12.43 3.23 5.91
N GLU A 125 -11.32 3.94 6.10
CA GLU A 125 -11.25 5.40 6.00
C GLU A 125 -10.99 5.85 4.54
N GLY A 126 -10.80 4.92 3.61
CA GLY A 126 -10.55 5.21 2.19
C GLY A 126 -9.07 5.33 1.82
N VAL A 127 -8.16 4.81 2.65
CA VAL A 127 -6.72 4.75 2.34
C VAL A 127 -6.41 3.53 1.49
N GLU A 128 -5.59 3.71 0.46
CA GLU A 128 -5.20 2.63 -0.46
C GLU A 128 -3.73 2.74 -0.86
N TYR A 129 -3.16 1.65 -1.36
CA TYR A 129 -1.84 1.65 -2.01
C TYR A 129 -1.95 2.22 -3.42
N TYR A 130 -0.85 2.78 -3.93
CA TYR A 130 -0.82 3.38 -5.27
C TYR A 130 0.34 2.82 -6.09
N TYR A 131 0.06 2.32 -7.29
CA TYR A 131 1.01 1.62 -8.15
C TYR A 131 1.04 2.25 -9.55
N LEU A 132 2.24 2.54 -10.04
CA LEU A 132 2.51 3.05 -11.38
C LEU A 132 3.50 2.15 -12.10
N SER A 133 3.28 1.90 -13.39
CA SER A 133 4.20 1.11 -14.21
C SER A 133 4.13 1.50 -15.68
N ASP A 134 5.30 1.52 -16.33
CA ASP A 134 5.46 1.66 -17.78
C ASP A 134 5.79 0.30 -18.46
N GLY A 135 5.76 -0.79 -17.69
CA GLY A 135 6.11 -2.14 -18.12
C GLY A 135 7.60 -2.47 -18.04
N ALA A 136 8.49 -1.47 -18.05
CA ALA A 136 9.93 -1.64 -17.84
C ALA A 136 10.38 -1.25 -16.42
N ARG A 137 9.58 -0.42 -15.75
CA ARG A 137 9.80 0.19 -14.45
C ARG A 137 8.50 0.24 -13.69
N TYR A 138 8.60 0.32 -12.36
CA TYR A 138 7.44 0.57 -11.52
C TYR A 138 7.78 1.46 -10.33
N GLN A 139 6.72 2.05 -9.79
CA GLN A 139 6.73 2.78 -8.53
C GLN A 139 5.51 2.36 -7.72
N LEU A 140 5.73 1.99 -6.47
CA LEU A 140 4.70 1.57 -5.52
C LEU A 140 4.75 2.48 -4.30
N PHE A 141 3.60 2.98 -3.87
CA PHE A 141 3.51 4.00 -2.84
C PHE A 141 2.49 3.65 -1.74
N ALA A 142 2.71 4.23 -0.56
CA ALA A 142 1.81 4.19 0.58
C ALA A 142 1.77 5.55 1.30
N ALA A 143 0.76 5.73 2.16
CA ALA A 143 0.62 6.89 3.04
C ALA A 143 0.83 6.48 4.50
N MET A 144 2.06 6.66 5.01
CA MET A 144 2.39 6.47 6.42
C MET A 144 1.76 7.56 7.28
N GLU A 145 1.39 7.22 8.51
CA GLU A 145 0.84 8.17 9.48
C GLU A 145 1.92 8.95 10.23
N GLY A 146 3.09 8.34 10.46
CA GLY A 146 4.24 9.01 11.05
C GLY A 146 5.00 9.86 10.03
N GLU A 147 4.78 11.18 10.02
CA GLU A 147 5.54 12.11 9.18
C GLU A 147 7.03 12.20 9.56
N ASP A 148 7.38 11.78 10.78
CA ASP A 148 8.74 11.79 11.32
C ASP A 148 9.52 10.50 11.04
N GLU A 149 8.93 9.55 10.30
CA GLU A 149 9.58 8.30 9.93
C GLU A 149 10.67 8.53 8.87
N ALA A 150 11.82 7.87 9.01
CA ALA A 150 12.99 8.09 8.14
C ALA A 150 12.74 7.76 6.65
N GLU A 151 11.73 6.94 6.35
CA GLU A 151 11.35 6.56 5.00
C GLU A 151 10.40 7.56 4.32
N VAL A 152 9.81 8.48 5.09
CA VAL A 152 8.94 9.52 4.56
C VAL A 152 9.76 10.53 3.79
N ASP A 153 9.36 10.79 2.55
CA ASP A 153 10.03 11.71 1.64
C ASP A 153 9.07 12.82 1.21
N SER A 154 9.38 14.06 1.61
CA SER A 154 8.59 15.23 1.26
C SER A 154 8.48 15.45 -0.26
N ARG A 155 9.46 14.96 -1.02
CA ARG A 155 9.44 15.06 -2.49
C ARG A 155 8.39 14.15 -3.12
N ILE A 156 7.97 13.08 -2.42
CA ILE A 156 6.81 12.26 -2.83
C ILE A 156 5.52 13.02 -2.53
N VAL A 157 5.43 13.64 -1.35
CA VAL A 157 4.27 14.45 -0.93
C VAL A 157 4.01 15.57 -1.93
N ASP A 158 5.07 16.24 -2.40
CA ASP A 158 4.99 17.31 -3.39
C ASP A 158 4.42 16.86 -4.75
N LYS A 159 4.50 15.56 -5.08
CA LYS A 159 3.90 15.00 -6.31
C LYS A 159 2.39 14.80 -6.18
N ASN A 160 1.85 14.82 -4.97
CA ASN A 160 0.42 14.69 -4.70
C ASN A 160 -0.19 13.41 -5.31
N TYR A 161 0.53 12.29 -5.23
CA TYR A 161 0.00 10.98 -5.63
C TYR A 161 -1.09 10.52 -4.65
N PRO A 162 -2.23 10.01 -5.15
CA PRO A 162 -3.35 9.61 -4.30
C PRO A 162 -3.16 8.19 -3.75
N CYS A 163 -2.92 8.06 -2.45
CA CYS A 163 -2.98 6.80 -1.73
C CYS A 163 -4.38 6.63 -1.13
N GLY A 164 -5.38 6.52 -2.02
CA GLY A 164 -6.79 6.65 -1.68
C GLY A 164 -7.15 8.11 -1.37
N ASN A 165 -7.66 8.39 -0.18
CA ASN A 165 -7.97 9.76 0.27
C ASN A 165 -6.81 10.47 0.98
N ARG A 166 -5.64 9.84 1.10
CA ARG A 166 -4.42 10.44 1.65
C ARG A 166 -3.41 10.69 0.52
N VAL A 167 -2.47 11.60 0.78
CA VAL A 167 -1.32 11.80 -0.12
C VAL A 167 -0.24 10.79 0.22
N CYS A 168 0.27 10.11 -0.79
CA CYS A 168 1.39 9.18 -0.62
C CYS A 168 2.63 9.92 -0.12
N ASN A 169 3.40 9.28 0.76
CA ASN A 169 4.59 9.88 1.37
C ASN A 169 5.78 8.92 1.48
N VAL A 170 5.60 7.64 1.15
CA VAL A 170 6.65 6.62 1.04
C VAL A 170 6.49 5.88 -0.28
N GLY A 171 7.61 5.43 -0.86
CA GLY A 171 7.59 4.60 -2.05
C GLY A 171 8.72 3.58 -2.16
N ARG A 172 8.52 2.61 -3.04
CA ARG A 172 9.49 1.61 -3.52
C ARG A 172 9.46 1.62 -5.03
N THR A 173 10.62 1.47 -5.68
CA THR A 173 10.73 1.63 -7.12
C THR A 173 11.71 0.66 -7.73
N TYR A 174 11.50 0.34 -8.99
CA TYR A 174 12.48 -0.34 -9.83
C TYR A 174 12.72 0.46 -11.10
N GLY A 175 14.00 0.68 -11.44
CA GLY A 175 14.41 1.33 -12.69
C GLY A 175 14.10 2.83 -12.80
N CYS A 176 13.48 3.46 -11.79
CA CYS A 176 13.18 4.89 -11.74
C CYS A 176 13.24 5.42 -10.30
N GLU A 177 14.34 6.07 -9.92
CA GLU A 177 14.53 6.58 -8.56
C GLU A 177 13.60 7.75 -8.24
N ILE A 178 12.95 7.70 -7.08
CA ILE A 178 12.15 8.80 -6.52
C ILE A 178 13.08 10.00 -6.25
N PRO A 179 12.66 11.25 -6.59
CA PRO A 179 11.30 11.68 -6.89
C PRO A 179 10.96 11.81 -8.38
N LYS A 180 11.70 11.14 -9.27
CA LYS A 180 11.38 11.19 -10.69
C LYS A 180 10.05 10.48 -10.97
N THR A 181 9.29 11.02 -11.90
CA THR A 181 8.12 10.36 -12.48
C THR A 181 8.59 9.31 -13.50
N LEU A 182 7.75 8.32 -13.80
CA LEU A 182 8.04 7.35 -14.84
C LEU A 182 8.33 8.00 -16.21
N GLN A 183 7.61 9.08 -16.53
CA GLN A 183 7.84 9.84 -17.76
C GLN A 183 9.24 10.47 -17.80
N GLU A 184 9.67 11.11 -16.70
CA GLU A 184 11.01 11.69 -16.61
C GLU A 184 12.10 10.63 -16.78
N CYS A 185 11.90 9.44 -16.20
CA CYS A 185 12.80 8.30 -16.38
C CYS A 185 12.80 7.75 -17.83
N GLU A 186 11.66 7.75 -18.50
CA GLU A 186 11.54 7.36 -19.91
C GLU A 186 12.31 8.31 -20.83
N GLU A 187 12.10 9.61 -20.64
CA GLU A 187 12.77 10.66 -21.41
C GLU A 187 14.30 10.61 -21.23
N GLU A 188 14.78 10.40 -19.99
CA GLU A 188 16.20 10.26 -19.69
C GLU A 188 16.82 9.04 -20.37
N ALA A 189 16.16 7.88 -20.30
CA ALA A 189 16.63 6.67 -20.97
C ALA A 189 16.64 6.83 -22.50
N ALA A 190 15.61 7.46 -23.08
CA ALA A 190 15.55 7.74 -24.50
C ALA A 190 16.65 8.71 -24.96
N ALA A 191 17.05 9.66 -24.10
CA ALA A 191 18.15 10.58 -24.40
C ALA A 191 19.52 9.89 -24.39
N LEU A 192 19.71 8.85 -23.56
CA LEU A 192 20.95 8.06 -23.53
C LEU A 192 21.13 7.20 -24.78
N LEU A 193 20.04 6.66 -25.35
CA LEU A 193 20.08 5.85 -26.57
C LEU A 193 20.37 6.66 -27.85
N LYS A 194 20.25 7.99 -27.79
CA LYS A 194 20.53 8.90 -28.91
C LYS A 194 21.98 9.40 -28.95
N LYS A 195 22.81 9.02 -27.97
CA LYS A 195 24.25 9.33 -27.92
C LYS A 195 25.07 8.17 -28.45
#